data_AF-J9AFJ1-F1
#
_entry.id   AF-J9AFJ1-F1
#
_cell.length_a   1.000
_cell.length_b   1.000
_cell.length_c   1.000
_cell.angle_alpha   90.00
_cell.angle_beta   90.00
_cell.angle_gamma   90.00
#
_symmetry.space_group_name_H-M   'P 1'
#
loop_
_entity.id
_entity.type
_entity.pdbx_description
1 polymer ?
#
loop_
_entity_poly.entity_id
_entity_poly.type
_entity_poly.pdbx_seq_one_letter_code
_entity_poly.pdbx_strand_id
1 'polypeptide(L)' 'VNVLVKLPEQFNEWLESKKWTERRDALQALINEMTKTPRLDPKVDYFSITQSLRNVSLYDLCQQ' A
#
# COMPACT_ATOMS: atom_id res chain seq x y z
N VAL A 1 -13.41 -5.18 8.05
CA VAL A 1 -13.43 -5.61 6.64
C VAL A 1 -12.00 -5.82 6.18
N ASN A 2 -11.72 -6.91 5.46
CA ASN A 2 -10.41 -7.10 4.85
C ASN A 2 -10.27 -6.15 3.65
N VAL A 3 -9.46 -5.11 3.81
CA VAL A 3 -9.17 -4.12 2.75
C VAL A 3 -8.07 -4.59 1.81
N LEU A 4 -7.20 -5.52 2.25
CA LEU A 4 -6.06 -5.98 1.46
C LEU A 4 -6.51 -6.77 0.23
N VAL A 5 -7.59 -7.54 0.35
CA VAL A 5 -8.20 -8.29 -0.76
C VAL A 5 -8.96 -7.42 -1.75
N LYS A 6 -9.16 -6.13 -1.44
CA LYS A 6 -9.79 -5.15 -2.34
C LYS A 6 -8.77 -4.35 -3.15
N LEU A 7 -7.49 -4.51 -2.84
CA LEU A 7 -6.42 -3.84 -3.57
C LEU A 7 -6.28 -4.46 -4.97
N PRO A 8 -5.80 -3.68 -5.96
CA PRO A 8 -5.46 -4.21 -7.27
C PRO A 8 -4.45 -5.35 -7.17
N GLU A 9 -4.52 -6.34 -8.06
CA GLU A 9 -3.53 -7.44 -8.11
C GLU A 9 -2.10 -6.90 -8.31
N GLN A 10 -1.99 -5.81 -9.05
CA GLN A 10 -0.73 -5.11 -9.34
C GLN A 10 -0.22 -4.28 -8.16
N PHE A 11 -0.92 -4.23 -7.02
CA PHE A 11 -0.56 -3.37 -5.89
C PHE A 11 0.88 -3.60 -5.40
N ASN A 12 1.28 -4.86 -5.23
CA ASN A 12 2.63 -5.20 -4.77
C ASN A 12 3.68 -4.85 -5.84
N GLU A 13 3.40 -5.15 -7.11
CA GLU A 13 4.28 -4.82 -8.23
C GLU A 13 4.50 -3.30 -8.36
N TRP A 14 3.43 -2.52 -8.21
CA TRP A 14 3.48 -1.07 -8.26
C TRP A 14 4.24 -0.46 -7.09
N LEU A 15 4.16 -1.04 -5.88
CA LEU A 15 4.95 -0.59 -4.73
C LEU A 15 6.46 -0.76 -4.97
N GLU A 16 6.87 -1.77 -5.72
CA GLU A 16 8.28 -2.05 -6.03
C GLU A 16 8.76 -1.37 -7.32
N SER A 17 7.90 -0.59 -7.98
CA SER A 17 8.23 0.04 -9.25
C SER A 17 9.26 1.15 -9.10
N LYS A 18 10.17 1.25 -10.08
CA LYS A 18 11.08 2.39 -10.22
C LYS A 18 10.35 3.69 -10.59
N LYS A 19 9.13 3.60 -11.13
CA LYS A 19 8.34 4.78 -11.48
C LYS A 19 7.59 5.27 -10.25
N TRP A 20 7.88 6.50 -9.82
CA TRP A 20 7.21 7.10 -8.65
C TRP A 20 5.68 7.19 -8.83
N THR A 21 5.20 7.35 -10.07
CA THR A 21 3.77 7.42 -10.37
C THR A 21 3.05 6.10 -10.07
N GLU A 22 3.67 4.96 -10.39
CA GLU A 22 3.10 3.64 -10.10
C GLU A 22 3.04 3.42 -8.58
N ARG A 23 4.10 3.80 -7.85
CA ARG A 23 4.13 3.75 -6.38
C ARG A 23 3.06 4.65 -5.75
N ARG A 24 2.91 5.88 -6.24
CA ARG A 24 1.84 6.80 -5.82
C ARG A 24 0.46 6.18 -6.06
N ASP A 25 0.23 5.58 -7.23
CA ASP A 25 -1.07 5.03 -7.59
C ASP A 25 -1.44 3.82 -6.72
N ALA A 26 -0.46 2.97 -6.36
CA ALA A 26 -0.65 1.92 -5.36
C ALA A 26 -1.04 2.49 -4.00
N LEU A 27 -0.30 3.49 -3.48
CA LEU A 27 -0.61 4.14 -2.21
C LEU A 27 -2.00 4.79 -2.22
N GLN A 28 -2.38 5.41 -3.33
CA GLN A 28 -3.69 6.03 -3.50
C GLN A 28 -4.81 4.97 -3.47
N ALA A 29 -4.61 3.80 -4.08
CA ALA A 29 -5.57 2.70 -4.02
C ALA A 29 -5.80 2.23 -2.58
N LEU A 30 -4.73 2.10 -1.79
CA LEU A 30 -4.82 1.75 -0.36
C LEU A 30 -5.59 2.81 0.44
N ILE A 31 -5.27 4.09 0.25
CA ILE A 31 -5.96 5.21 0.92
C ILE A 31 -7.45 5.20 0.58
N ASN A 32 -7.80 5.00 -0.70
CA ASN A 32 -9.19 4.96 -1.14
C ASN A 32 -9.99 3.83 -0.47
N GLU A 33 -9.39 2.66 -0.28
CA GLU A 33 -10.08 1.54 0.39
C GLU A 33 -10.14 1.71 1.91
N MET A 34 -9.11 2.28 2.53
CA MET A 34 -9.11 2.57 3.97
C MET A 34 -10.09 3.70 4.34
N THR A 35 -10.19 4.75 3.53
CA THR A 35 -11.12 5.87 3.77
C THR A 35 -12.59 5.44 3.67
N LYS A 36 -12.91 4.48 2.80
CA LYS A 36 -14.26 3.87 2.71
C LYS A 36 -14.53 2.88 3.84
N THR A 37 -13.50 2.44 4.57
CA THR A 37 -13.59 1.34 5.53
C THR A 37 -13.24 1.83 6.94
N PRO A 38 -14.21 2.35 7.71
CA PRO A 38 -13.95 2.89 9.05
C PRO A 38 -13.54 1.82 10.08
N ARG A 39 -13.70 0.53 9.77
CA ARG A 39 -13.33 -0.60 10.64
C ARG A 39 -12.61 -1.71 9.88
N LEU A 40 -11.34 -1.90 10.24
CA LEU A 40 -10.49 -2.96 9.73
C LEU A 40 -10.82 -4.30 10.37
N ASP A 41 -10.48 -5.40 9.70
CA ASP A 41 -10.66 -6.75 10.23
C ASP A 41 -9.45 -7.13 11.09
N PRO A 42 -9.58 -7.33 12.42
CA PRO A 42 -8.45 -7.61 13.30
C PRO A 42 -7.75 -8.95 13.04
N LYS A 43 -8.35 -9.85 12.23
CA LYS A 43 -7.74 -11.13 11.86
C LYS A 43 -6.76 -11.01 10.68
N VAL A 44 -6.76 -9.88 10.01
CA VAL A 44 -5.90 -9.63 8.85
C VAL A 44 -4.53 -9.17 9.31
N ASP A 45 -3.48 -9.74 8.74
CA ASP A 45 -2.12 -9.31 9.00
C ASP A 45 -1.82 -7.99 8.27
N TYR A 46 -1.97 -6.88 8.98
CA TYR A 46 -1.56 -5.57 8.50
C TYR A 46 -0.07 -5.28 8.75
N PHE A 47 0.64 -6.12 9.49
CA PHE A 47 2.06 -5.88 9.76
C PHE A 47 2.87 -5.92 8.45
N SER A 48 2.63 -6.95 7.63
CA SER A 48 3.30 -7.11 6.33
C SER A 48 3.17 -5.87 5.44
N ILE A 49 1.97 -5.30 5.28
CA ILE A 49 1.79 -4.09 4.46
C ILE A 49 2.46 -2.85 5.09
N THR A 50 2.48 -2.71 6.42
CA THR A 50 3.18 -1.59 7.07
C THR A 50 4.69 -1.65 6.87
N GLN A 51 5.28 -2.85 6.78
CA GLN A 51 6.69 -3.02 6.43
C GLN A 51 6.95 -2.61 4.97
N SER A 52 6.11 -3.04 4.03
CA SER A 52 6.23 -2.62 2.63
C SER A 52 6.13 -1.10 2.47
N LEU A 53 5.19 -0.45 3.17
CA LEU A 53 5.03 1.01 3.15
C LEU A 53 6.26 1.75 3.71
N ARG A 54 6.87 1.21 4.77
CA ARG A 54 8.12 1.74 5.31
C ARG A 54 9.25 1.65 4.28
N ASN A 55 9.38 0.52 3.60
CA ASN A 55 10.43 0.32 2.59
C ASN A 55 10.27 1.28 1.41
N VAL A 56 9.05 1.51 0.93
CA VAL A 56 8.78 2.49 -0.13
C VAL A 56 9.17 3.90 0.31
N SER A 57 8.80 4.27 1.55
CA SER A 57 9.14 5.58 2.11
C SER A 57 10.66 5.78 2.23
N LEU A 58 11.40 4.74 2.64
CA LEU A 58 12.86 4.78 2.70
C LEU A 58 13.50 4.87 1.31
N TYR A 59 13.00 4.10 0.35
CA TYR A 59 13.47 4.15 -1.02
C TYR A 59 13.30 5.55 -1.63
N ASP A 60 12.12 6.17 -1.46
CA ASP A 60 11.86 7.52 -1.98
C ASP A 60 12.75 8.58 -1.33
N LEU A 61 13.00 8.48 -0.02
CA LEU A 61 13.90 9.39 0.69
C LEU A 61 15.36 9.26 0.23
N CYS A 62 15.81 8.05 -0.12
CA CYS A 62 17.17 7.80 -0.58
C CYS A 62 17.41 8.17 -2.06
N GLN A 63 16.35 8.41 -2.86
CA GLN A 63 16.47 8.77 -4.27
C GLN A 63 16.22 10.26 -4.58
N GLN A 64 15.92 11.08 -3.56
CA GLN A 64 15.92 12.56 -3.65
C GLN A 64 17.31 13.12 -3.37
#